data_AF-A0A7D5M3T8-F1
#
_entry.id   AF-A0A7D5M3T8-F1
#
_cell.length_a   1.000
_cell.length_b   1.000
_cell.length_c   1.000
_cell.angle_alpha   90.00
_cell.angle_beta   90.00
_cell.angle_gamma   90.00
#
_symmetry.space_group_name_H-M   'P 1'
#
loop_
_entity.id
_entity.type
_entity.pdbx_description
1 polymer ?
#
loop_
_entity_poly.entity_id
_entity_poly.type
_entity_poly.pdbx_seq_one_letter_code
_entity_poly.pdbx_strand_id
1 'polypeptide(L)'
;MKKTVVGITVVGKDREGIVATFTNFAFSKGGNIEKVNQNVIKGLFGMYLEVSFSKAVDVKKFDSDIQSLSKKEKMDVSTHHETNSQKNIAVLVTKEPLCLETILANAKSLKGKISVIIGTEKTLEPLAKKAKIPFVAIEDKVQDKAEEKIIQVCKQYNIDLISLARYMRILSPNFVWRYPNRIINIHPSLLPAFPGASAYAQAFERGTKIVGVTSHYVTENLDQGPIIFQDSFKVDPNDTLEKMKAKGQKLEADTLLKAMKMHLENKLEVRWRKVHIK
;
A
#
# COMPACT_ATOMS: atom_id res chain seq x y z
N MET A 1 -13.47 -8.58 -26.67
CA MET A 1 -13.65 -7.31 -25.93
C MET A 1 -12.79 -7.36 -24.67
N LYS A 2 -12.10 -6.27 -24.30
CA LYS A 2 -11.30 -6.23 -23.08
C LYS A 2 -12.24 -6.29 -21.88
N LYS A 3 -12.05 -7.25 -20.96
CA LYS A 3 -12.84 -7.35 -19.73
C LYS A 3 -12.65 -6.07 -18.90
N THR A 4 -13.74 -5.49 -18.40
CA THR A 4 -13.66 -4.41 -17.40
C THR A 4 -13.53 -5.05 -16.02
N VAL A 5 -12.58 -4.58 -15.22
CA VAL A 5 -12.36 -5.07 -13.84
C VAL A 5 -12.62 -3.94 -12.86
N VAL A 6 -13.41 -4.24 -11.83
CA VAL A 6 -13.76 -3.33 -10.73
C VAL A 6 -13.36 -3.99 -9.42
N GLY A 7 -12.47 -3.32 -8.68
CA GLY A 7 -12.18 -3.66 -7.29
C GLY A 7 -13.24 -3.04 -6.38
N ILE A 8 -13.85 -3.84 -5.51
CA ILE A 8 -14.79 -3.39 -4.48
C ILE A 8 -14.17 -3.67 -3.13
N THR A 9 -14.08 -2.64 -2.31
CA THR A 9 -13.59 -2.74 -0.94
C THR A 9 -14.71 -2.40 0.02
N VAL A 10 -14.92 -3.25 1.02
CA VAL A 10 -15.97 -3.11 2.04
C VAL A 10 -15.33 -3.18 3.41
N VAL A 11 -15.51 -2.15 4.23
CA VAL A 11 -14.97 -2.09 5.60
C VAL A 11 -16.01 -1.58 6.57
N GLY A 12 -16.16 -2.22 7.72
CA GLY A 12 -17.13 -1.79 8.72
C GLY A 12 -17.20 -2.72 9.93
N LYS A 13 -18.21 -2.50 10.79
CA LYS A 13 -18.46 -3.39 11.92
C LYS A 13 -18.98 -4.74 11.40
N ASP A 14 -18.42 -5.82 11.93
CA ASP A 14 -18.80 -7.18 11.55
C ASP A 14 -20.26 -7.50 11.94
N ARG A 15 -20.92 -8.25 11.06
CA ARG A 15 -22.26 -8.83 11.23
C ARG A 15 -22.55 -9.86 10.13
N GLU A 16 -23.56 -10.67 10.36
CA GLU A 16 -24.06 -11.62 9.36
C GLU A 16 -24.53 -10.94 8.07
N GLY A 17 -24.42 -11.67 6.95
CA GLY A 17 -24.95 -11.27 5.66
C GLY A 17 -24.07 -10.34 4.82
N ILE A 18 -23.00 -9.73 5.35
CA ILE A 18 -22.17 -8.75 4.60
C ILE A 18 -21.65 -9.37 3.29
N VAL A 19 -21.03 -10.55 3.37
CA VAL A 19 -20.46 -11.25 2.21
C VAL A 19 -21.54 -11.49 1.15
N ALA A 20 -22.63 -12.16 1.55
CA ALA A 20 -23.74 -12.48 0.66
C ALA A 20 -24.31 -11.22 -0.01
N THR A 21 -24.48 -10.14 0.74
CA THR A 21 -24.99 -8.87 0.21
C THR A 21 -24.13 -8.32 -0.92
N PHE A 22 -22.82 -8.21 -0.71
CA PHE A 22 -21.92 -7.59 -1.70
C PHE A 22 -21.58 -8.52 -2.87
N THR A 23 -21.51 -9.83 -2.65
CA THR A 23 -21.35 -10.79 -3.75
C THR A 23 -22.62 -10.86 -4.62
N ASN A 24 -23.81 -10.83 -3.99
CA ASN A 24 -25.08 -10.77 -4.72
C ASN A 24 -25.24 -9.44 -5.48
N PHE A 25 -24.76 -8.33 -4.91
CA PHE A 25 -24.71 -7.07 -5.64
C PHE A 25 -23.87 -7.20 -6.93
N ALA A 26 -22.64 -7.72 -6.83
CA ALA A 26 -21.78 -7.94 -8.00
C ALA A 26 -22.45 -8.83 -9.06
N PHE A 27 -23.06 -9.94 -8.63
CA PHE A 27 -23.82 -10.83 -9.50
C PHE A 27 -25.02 -10.14 -10.17
N SER A 28 -25.80 -9.35 -9.42
CA SER A 28 -26.97 -8.60 -9.93
C SER A 28 -26.61 -7.57 -11.00
N LYS A 29 -25.35 -7.11 -11.02
CA LYS A 29 -24.80 -6.23 -12.06
C LYS A 29 -24.21 -7.01 -13.25
N GLY A 30 -24.31 -8.33 -13.25
CA GLY A 30 -23.76 -9.21 -14.29
C GLY A 30 -22.24 -9.41 -14.19
N GLY A 31 -21.66 -9.21 -13.01
CA GLY A 31 -20.23 -9.38 -12.76
C GLY A 31 -19.87 -10.81 -12.36
N ASN A 32 -18.67 -11.24 -12.75
CA ASN A 32 -18.02 -12.46 -12.27
C ASN A 32 -16.98 -12.11 -11.20
N ILE A 33 -16.97 -12.83 -10.07
CA ILE A 33 -15.95 -12.64 -9.03
C ILE A 33 -14.67 -13.38 -9.45
N GLU A 34 -13.61 -12.64 -9.72
CA GLU A 34 -12.28 -13.17 -10.06
C GLU A 34 -11.44 -13.43 -8.81
N LYS A 35 -11.57 -12.56 -7.80
CA LYS A 35 -10.88 -12.70 -6.51
C LYS A 35 -11.79 -12.26 -5.38
N VAL A 36 -11.67 -12.96 -4.26
CA VAL A 36 -12.29 -12.60 -2.99
C VAL A 36 -11.27 -12.76 -1.88
N ASN A 37 -11.15 -11.75 -1.03
CA ASN A 37 -10.43 -11.85 0.24
C ASN A 37 -11.29 -11.19 1.32
N GLN A 38 -11.35 -11.80 2.49
CA GLN A 38 -12.08 -11.25 3.64
C GLN A 38 -11.39 -11.64 4.94
N ASN A 39 -11.55 -10.81 5.97
CA ASN A 39 -11.13 -11.15 7.32
C ASN A 39 -11.96 -10.37 8.35
N VAL A 40 -12.06 -10.91 9.57
CA VAL A 40 -12.66 -10.25 10.73
C VAL A 40 -11.62 -10.16 11.82
N ILE A 41 -11.30 -8.93 12.25
CA ILE A 41 -10.27 -8.67 13.25
C ILE A 41 -10.87 -7.78 14.34
N LYS A 42 -11.06 -8.33 15.54
CA LYS A 42 -11.60 -7.60 16.71
C LYS A 42 -12.94 -6.90 16.39
N GLY A 43 -13.84 -7.56 15.66
CA GLY A 43 -15.15 -7.03 15.28
C GLY A 43 -15.14 -6.05 14.10
N LEU A 44 -13.98 -5.78 13.50
CA LEU A 44 -13.87 -5.08 12.22
C LEU A 44 -13.90 -6.10 11.08
N PHE A 45 -14.87 -5.96 10.18
CA PHE A 45 -14.95 -6.70 8.93
C PHE A 45 -14.25 -5.93 7.82
N GLY A 46 -13.41 -6.62 7.06
CA GLY A 46 -12.81 -6.12 5.83
C GLY A 46 -12.94 -7.14 4.70
N MET A 47 -13.30 -6.68 3.51
CA MET A 47 -13.43 -7.51 2.32
C MET A 47 -13.01 -6.76 1.07
N TYR A 48 -12.33 -7.48 0.18
CA TYR A 48 -11.99 -7.03 -1.16
C TYR A 48 -12.52 -8.04 -2.19
N LEU A 49 -13.22 -7.53 -3.20
CA LEU A 49 -13.67 -8.28 -4.37
C LEU A 49 -13.02 -7.70 -5.62
N GLU A 50 -12.46 -8.55 -6.47
CA GLU A 50 -12.10 -8.20 -7.85
C GLU A 50 -13.18 -8.78 -8.77
N VAL A 51 -13.95 -7.91 -9.42
CA VAL A 51 -15.12 -8.30 -10.21
C VAL A 51 -14.88 -7.95 -11.68
N SER A 52 -15.00 -8.94 -12.57
CA SER A 52 -14.89 -8.73 -14.01
C SER A 52 -16.26 -8.69 -14.69
N PHE A 53 -16.36 -7.92 -15.77
CA PHE A 53 -17.56 -7.79 -16.58
C PHE A 53 -17.23 -8.07 -18.04
N SER A 54 -18.05 -8.91 -18.67
CA SER A 54 -17.93 -9.27 -20.10
C SER A 54 -18.48 -8.19 -21.03
N LYS A 55 -19.37 -7.33 -20.51
CA LYS A 55 -19.97 -6.17 -21.19
C LYS A 55 -19.44 -4.88 -20.58
N ALA A 56 -19.57 -3.78 -21.32
CA ALA A 56 -19.25 -2.46 -20.80
C ALA A 56 -20.10 -2.13 -19.57
N VAL A 57 -19.47 -1.62 -18.52
CA VAL A 57 -20.12 -1.18 -17.28
C VAL A 57 -20.25 0.32 -17.30
N ASP A 58 -21.45 0.83 -17.03
CA ASP A 58 -21.63 2.24 -16.67
C ASP A 58 -21.07 2.45 -15.26
N VAL A 59 -19.81 2.91 -15.20
CA VAL A 59 -19.07 3.15 -13.95
C VAL A 59 -19.81 4.11 -13.03
N LYS A 60 -20.41 5.17 -13.56
CA LYS A 60 -21.13 6.16 -12.74
C LYS A 60 -22.36 5.55 -12.10
N LYS A 61 -23.11 4.76 -12.87
CA LYS A 61 -24.28 4.04 -12.34
C LYS A 61 -23.87 2.97 -11.33
N PHE A 62 -22.82 2.20 -11.63
CA PHE A 62 -22.29 1.19 -10.71
C PHE A 62 -21.87 1.79 -9.36
N ASP A 63 -21.12 2.89 -9.41
CA ASP A 63 -20.68 3.62 -8.21
C ASP A 63 -21.89 4.20 -7.45
N SER A 64 -22.86 4.80 -8.13
CA SER A 64 -24.10 5.28 -7.49
C SER A 64 -24.87 4.15 -6.79
N ASP A 65 -25.05 3.02 -7.48
CA ASP A 65 -25.80 1.88 -6.97
C ASP A 65 -25.12 1.25 -5.74
N ILE A 66 -23.79 1.08 -5.78
CA ILE A 66 -23.05 0.51 -4.66
C ILE A 66 -22.96 1.48 -3.47
N GLN A 67 -22.93 2.79 -3.71
CA GLN A 67 -23.00 3.79 -2.64
C GLN A 67 -24.38 3.81 -1.95
N SER A 68 -25.47 3.54 -2.67
CA SER A 68 -26.78 3.34 -2.07
C SER A 68 -26.80 2.10 -1.15
N LEU A 69 -26.23 0.98 -1.63
CA LEU A 69 -26.08 -0.24 -0.84
C LEU A 69 -25.21 -0.02 0.40
N SER A 70 -24.07 0.65 0.23
CA SER A 70 -23.15 1.04 1.30
C SER A 70 -23.87 1.73 2.48
N LYS A 71 -24.70 2.75 2.17
CA LYS A 71 -25.51 3.46 3.17
C LYS A 71 -26.54 2.56 3.86
N LYS A 72 -27.24 1.72 3.10
CA LYS A 72 -28.22 0.77 3.64
C LYS A 72 -27.55 -0.22 4.60
N GLU A 73 -26.39 -0.75 4.22
CA GLU A 73 -25.67 -1.76 4.97
C GLU A 73 -24.80 -1.18 6.10
N LYS A 74 -24.67 0.16 6.19
CA LYS A 74 -23.82 0.89 7.15
C LYS A 74 -22.35 0.46 7.08
N MET A 75 -21.85 0.25 5.86
CA MET A 75 -20.45 -0.10 5.58
C MET A 75 -19.76 1.08 4.89
N ASP A 76 -18.44 1.22 5.03
CA ASP A 76 -17.64 2.09 4.17
C ASP A 76 -17.24 1.28 2.93
N VAL A 77 -17.70 1.72 1.76
CA VAL A 77 -17.49 1.01 0.49
C VAL A 77 -16.82 1.93 -0.50
N SER A 78 -15.72 1.46 -1.08
CA SER A 78 -15.01 2.15 -2.15
C SER A 78 -14.81 1.24 -3.35
N THR A 79 -14.97 1.79 -4.54
CA THR A 79 -14.67 1.14 -5.80
C THR A 79 -13.34 1.65 -6.35
N HIS A 80 -12.59 0.76 -7.00
CA HIS A 80 -11.39 1.09 -7.74
C HIS A 80 -11.51 0.48 -9.13
N HIS A 81 -11.43 1.32 -10.15
CA HIS A 81 -11.55 0.91 -11.54
C HIS A 81 -10.15 0.95 -12.15
N GLU A 82 -9.73 -0.13 -12.82
CA GLU A 82 -8.50 -0.08 -13.63
C GLU A 82 -8.75 0.78 -14.88
N THR A 83 -8.72 2.10 -14.71
CA THR A 83 -8.71 3.03 -15.82
C THR A 83 -7.28 3.17 -16.35
N ASN A 84 -7.11 3.33 -17.67
CA ASN A 84 -5.81 3.64 -18.30
C ASN A 84 -5.27 5.05 -17.91
N SER A 85 -5.73 5.63 -16.79
CA SER A 85 -5.35 6.95 -16.30
C SER A 85 -4.02 6.89 -15.53
N GLN A 86 -3.34 8.03 -15.48
CA GLN A 86 -2.16 8.21 -14.64
C GLN A 86 -2.54 8.01 -13.16
N LYS A 87 -1.89 7.05 -12.48
CA LYS A 87 -2.14 6.74 -11.06
C LYS A 87 -1.65 7.86 -10.13
N ASN A 88 -2.44 8.26 -9.15
CA ASN A 88 -2.03 9.19 -8.09
C ASN A 88 -1.34 8.44 -6.94
N ILE A 89 -0.20 8.96 -6.50
CA ILE A 89 0.67 8.34 -5.50
C ILE A 89 0.73 9.24 -4.26
N ALA A 90 0.51 8.65 -3.09
CA ALA A 90 0.88 9.24 -1.81
C ALA A 90 2.17 8.60 -1.31
N VAL A 91 3.12 9.43 -0.85
CA VAL A 91 4.34 8.94 -0.19
C VAL A 91 4.25 9.28 1.29
N LEU A 92 4.19 8.27 2.14
CA LEU A 92 4.14 8.42 3.59
C LEU A 92 5.55 8.31 4.16
N VAL A 93 5.91 9.25 5.04
CA VAL A 93 7.27 9.39 5.58
C VAL A 93 7.27 9.68 7.09
N THR A 94 8.38 9.37 7.75
CA THR A 94 8.67 9.82 9.12
C THR A 94 9.82 10.84 9.09
N LYS A 95 11.07 10.39 9.25
CA LYS A 95 12.24 11.28 9.33
C LYS A 95 13.44 10.86 8.47
N GLU A 96 13.45 9.62 7.98
CA GLU A 96 14.52 9.10 7.13
C GLU A 96 14.31 9.61 5.70
N PRO A 97 15.28 10.34 5.12
CA PRO A 97 15.07 11.05 3.86
C PRO A 97 15.29 10.19 2.62
N LEU A 98 16.14 9.15 2.67
CA LEU A 98 16.76 8.57 1.47
C LEU A 98 15.74 7.90 0.54
N CYS A 99 14.75 7.20 1.09
CA CYS A 99 13.67 6.65 0.28
C CYS A 99 12.88 7.76 -0.46
N LEU A 100 12.56 8.85 0.23
CA LEU A 100 11.84 9.99 -0.38
C LEU A 100 12.71 10.70 -1.42
N GLU A 101 13.99 10.97 -1.11
CA GLU A 101 14.94 11.59 -2.02
C GLU A 101 15.09 10.79 -3.32
N THR A 102 15.28 9.48 -3.22
CA THR A 102 15.38 8.59 -4.39
C THR A 102 14.09 8.58 -5.20
N ILE A 103 12.92 8.54 -4.55
CA ILE A 103 11.62 8.62 -5.24
C ILE A 103 11.49 9.96 -5.99
N LEU A 104 11.79 11.09 -5.35
CA LEU A 104 11.67 12.43 -5.93
C LEU A 104 12.65 12.63 -7.09
N ALA A 105 13.89 12.20 -6.94
CA ALA A 105 14.90 12.24 -8.01
C ALA A 105 14.46 11.44 -9.25
N ASN A 106 13.67 10.39 -9.05
CA ASN A 106 13.19 9.49 -10.10
C ASN A 106 11.72 9.72 -10.49
N ALA A 107 11.07 10.79 -10.03
CA ALA A 107 9.64 11.01 -10.19
C ALA A 107 9.19 10.97 -11.66
N LYS A 108 10.00 11.53 -12.58
CA LYS A 108 9.71 11.54 -14.03
C LYS A 108 9.72 10.14 -14.66
N SER A 109 10.37 9.16 -14.03
CA SER A 109 10.43 7.78 -14.53
C SER A 109 9.26 6.92 -14.05
N LEU A 110 8.44 7.43 -13.12
CA LEU A 110 7.27 6.72 -12.62
C LEU A 110 6.08 6.92 -13.58
N LYS A 111 5.37 5.83 -13.91
CA LYS A 111 4.09 5.89 -14.65
C LYS A 111 2.92 6.31 -13.74
N GLY A 112 3.10 7.42 -13.02
CA GLY A 112 2.16 7.94 -12.05
C GLY A 112 2.51 9.36 -11.65
N LYS A 113 1.69 9.97 -10.81
CA LYS A 113 1.90 11.32 -10.27
C LYS A 113 2.05 11.24 -8.77
N ILE A 114 3.13 11.77 -8.21
CA ILE A 114 3.26 11.96 -6.76
C ILE A 114 2.37 13.17 -6.39
N SER A 115 1.19 12.88 -5.85
CA SER A 115 0.14 13.86 -5.65
C SER A 115 0.22 14.53 -4.28
N VAL A 116 0.73 13.82 -3.27
CA VAL A 116 0.91 14.33 -1.91
C VAL A 116 2.00 13.54 -1.18
N ILE A 117 2.75 14.22 -0.31
CA ILE A 117 3.63 13.60 0.68
C ILE A 117 2.99 13.81 2.06
N ILE A 118 2.89 12.74 2.84
CA ILE A 118 2.27 12.79 4.17
C ILE A 118 3.32 12.40 5.21
N GLY A 119 3.68 13.35 6.07
CA GLY A 119 4.65 13.14 7.14
C GLY A 119 3.98 12.92 8.49
N THR A 120 4.58 12.10 9.36
CA THR A 120 4.24 12.09 10.80
C THR A 120 4.72 13.35 11.52
N GLU A 121 5.61 14.10 10.87
CA GLU A 121 6.28 15.32 11.34
C GLU A 121 6.75 16.14 10.13
N LYS A 122 7.25 17.36 10.34
CA LYS A 122 7.64 18.29 9.27
C LYS A 122 9.09 18.18 8.79
N THR A 123 9.87 17.27 9.36
CA THR A 123 11.30 17.12 9.09
C THR A 123 11.66 17.04 7.59
N LEU A 124 10.81 16.38 6.78
CA LEU A 124 11.03 16.22 5.34
C LEU A 124 10.21 17.17 4.45
N GLU A 125 9.48 18.13 5.05
CA GLU A 125 8.71 19.15 4.30
C GLU A 125 9.57 19.95 3.30
N PRO A 126 10.84 20.33 3.60
CA PRO A 126 11.68 21.04 2.63
C PRO A 126 11.91 20.28 1.32
N LEU A 127 11.99 18.95 1.36
CA LEU A 127 12.15 18.11 0.15
C LEU A 127 10.91 18.19 -0.74
N ALA A 128 9.72 18.13 -0.14
CA ALA A 128 8.45 18.27 -0.85
C ALA A 128 8.30 19.67 -1.48
N LYS A 129 8.65 20.73 -0.74
CA LYS A 129 8.65 22.12 -1.25
C LYS A 129 9.56 22.28 -2.46
N LYS A 130 10.79 21.76 -2.38
CA LYS A 130 11.74 21.78 -3.51
C LYS A 130 11.18 21.06 -4.74
N ALA A 131 10.47 19.95 -4.53
CA ALA A 131 9.82 19.19 -5.59
C ALA A 131 8.48 19.77 -6.05
N LYS A 132 7.97 20.85 -5.43
CA LYS A 132 6.65 21.46 -5.69
C LYS A 132 5.49 20.45 -5.53
N ILE A 133 5.58 19.58 -4.54
CA ILE A 133 4.56 18.59 -4.19
C ILE A 133 3.92 18.99 -2.84
N PRO A 134 2.57 18.93 -2.70
CA PRO A 134 1.91 19.18 -1.42
C PRO A 134 2.46 18.29 -0.30
N PHE A 135 2.74 18.88 0.86
CA PHE A 135 3.13 18.18 2.07
C PHE A 135 2.07 18.36 3.15
N VAL A 136 1.60 17.27 3.75
CA VAL A 136 0.65 17.30 4.86
C VAL A 136 1.28 16.63 6.08
N ALA A 137 1.49 17.40 7.15
CA ALA A 137 1.96 16.86 8.42
C ALA A 137 0.75 16.39 9.26
N ILE A 138 0.76 15.12 9.66
CA ILE A 138 -0.25 14.52 10.54
C ILE A 138 0.45 14.07 11.82
N GLU A 139 0.49 15.01 12.78
CA GLU A 139 1.26 14.90 14.03
C GLU A 139 0.45 14.26 15.18
N ASP A 140 -0.77 13.77 14.89
CA ASP A 140 -1.62 13.09 15.87
C ASP A 140 -0.94 11.83 16.42
N LYS A 141 -0.80 11.77 17.76
CA LYS A 141 -0.20 10.65 18.48
C LYS A 141 -1.10 9.41 18.53
N VAL A 142 -2.42 9.60 18.49
CA VAL A 142 -3.40 8.50 18.49
C VAL A 142 -3.48 7.92 17.07
N GLN A 143 -3.24 6.60 16.93
CA GLN A 143 -3.17 5.94 15.62
C GLN A 143 -4.44 6.13 14.80
N ASP A 144 -5.59 5.80 15.37
CA ASP A 144 -6.86 5.84 14.64
C ASP A 144 -7.19 7.25 14.14
N LYS A 145 -6.95 8.28 14.97
CA LYS A 145 -7.16 9.69 14.58
C LYS A 145 -6.22 10.14 13.46
N ALA A 146 -4.96 9.71 13.50
CA ALA A 146 -4.02 10.01 12.44
C ALA A 146 -4.43 9.34 11.13
N GLU A 147 -4.79 8.06 11.19
CA GLU A 147 -5.22 7.28 10.04
C GLU A 147 -6.49 7.83 9.39
N GLU A 148 -7.47 8.28 10.19
CA GLU A 148 -8.67 8.97 9.67
C GLU A 148 -8.30 10.19 8.82
N LYS A 149 -7.35 11.02 9.30
CA LYS A 149 -6.85 12.18 8.53
C LYS A 149 -6.08 11.75 7.29
N ILE A 150 -5.24 10.72 7.37
CA ILE A 150 -4.52 10.18 6.20
C ILE A 150 -5.53 9.70 5.15
N ILE A 151 -6.57 8.96 5.56
CA ILE A 151 -7.63 8.48 4.66
C ILE A 151 -8.35 9.66 4.00
N GLN A 152 -8.67 10.73 4.75
CA GLN A 152 -9.29 11.94 4.19
C GLN A 152 -8.41 12.61 3.14
N VAL A 153 -7.11 12.76 3.41
CA VAL A 153 -6.14 13.28 2.43
C VAL A 153 -6.08 12.38 1.21
N CYS A 154 -5.97 11.06 1.40
CA CYS A 154 -5.90 10.12 0.30
C CYS A 154 -7.19 10.14 -0.57
N LYS A 155 -8.36 10.35 0.03
CA LYS A 155 -9.63 10.56 -0.70
C LYS A 155 -9.59 11.88 -1.48
N GLN A 156 -9.16 12.99 -0.87
CA GLN A 156 -9.06 14.31 -1.52
C GLN A 156 -8.15 14.28 -2.76
N TYR A 157 -7.04 13.54 -2.70
CA TYR A 157 -6.08 13.44 -3.80
C TYR A 157 -6.34 12.25 -4.74
N ASN A 158 -7.44 11.52 -4.57
CA ASN A 158 -7.80 10.32 -5.35
C ASN A 158 -6.64 9.32 -5.46
N ILE A 159 -6.04 8.95 -4.33
CA ILE A 159 -4.82 8.14 -4.28
C ILE A 159 -5.08 6.69 -4.71
N ASP A 160 -4.25 6.23 -5.65
CA ASP A 160 -4.24 4.89 -6.21
C ASP A 160 -3.15 3.99 -5.60
N LEU A 161 -2.02 4.59 -5.20
CA LEU A 161 -0.89 3.89 -4.60
C LEU A 161 -0.37 4.67 -3.39
N ILE A 162 -0.17 3.97 -2.28
CA ILE A 162 0.51 4.46 -1.10
C ILE A 162 1.89 3.80 -1.02
N SER A 163 2.95 4.60 -0.95
CA SER A 163 4.32 4.13 -0.73
C SER A 163 4.77 4.53 0.66
N LEU A 164 5.09 3.54 1.51
CA LEU A 164 5.63 3.76 2.85
C LEU A 164 7.16 3.91 2.74
N ALA A 165 7.60 5.14 2.49
CA ALA A 165 9.02 5.49 2.43
C ALA A 165 9.55 5.69 3.86
N ARG A 166 9.85 4.56 4.52
CA ARG A 166 10.28 4.51 5.93
C ARG A 166 9.28 5.16 6.89
N TYR A 167 8.00 4.93 6.64
CA TYR A 167 6.93 5.30 7.54
C TYR A 167 6.91 4.34 8.74
N MET A 168 7.18 4.86 9.93
CA MET A 168 7.47 4.03 11.12
C MET A 168 6.24 3.59 11.92
N ARG A 169 5.04 4.07 11.55
CA ARG A 169 3.81 3.72 12.28
C ARG A 169 3.17 2.49 11.64
N ILE A 170 2.82 1.51 12.48
CA ILE A 170 2.12 0.31 12.05
C ILE A 170 0.69 0.70 11.67
N LEU A 171 0.29 0.38 10.44
CA LEU A 171 -1.05 0.66 9.93
C LEU A 171 -2.07 -0.32 10.53
N SER A 172 -3.23 0.20 10.95
CA SER A 172 -4.32 -0.62 11.44
C SER A 172 -4.95 -1.45 10.32
N PRO A 173 -5.60 -2.58 10.64
CA PRO A 173 -6.39 -3.31 9.67
C PRO A 173 -7.45 -2.44 8.97
N ASN A 174 -8.04 -1.47 9.67
CA ASN A 174 -9.03 -0.56 9.09
C ASN A 174 -8.44 0.29 7.95
N PHE A 175 -7.20 0.75 8.11
CA PHE A 175 -6.50 1.47 7.05
C PHE A 175 -6.13 0.53 5.90
N VAL A 176 -5.50 -0.60 6.21
CA VAL A 176 -4.99 -1.55 5.21
C VAL A 176 -6.10 -2.03 4.28
N TRP A 177 -7.27 -2.37 4.85
CA TRP A 177 -8.40 -2.84 4.06
C TRP A 177 -8.89 -1.84 3.02
N ARG A 178 -8.67 -0.53 3.18
CA ARG A 178 -9.08 0.51 2.20
C ARG A 178 -8.20 0.56 0.95
N TYR A 179 -6.99 0.01 1.02
CA TYR A 179 -6.01 0.02 -0.07
C TYR A 179 -5.43 -1.38 -0.31
N PRO A 180 -6.28 -2.40 -0.56
CA PRO A 180 -5.82 -3.77 -0.74
C PRO A 180 -4.88 -3.85 -1.95
N ASN A 181 -3.69 -4.40 -1.76
CA ASN A 181 -2.62 -4.47 -2.78
C ASN A 181 -2.25 -3.09 -3.39
N ARG A 182 -2.49 -2.00 -2.65
CA ARG A 182 -2.20 -0.61 -3.06
C ARG A 182 -1.38 0.15 -2.02
N ILE A 183 -0.82 -0.55 -1.04
CA ILE A 183 0.16 -0.01 -0.08
C ILE A 183 1.44 -0.82 -0.23
N ILE A 184 2.55 -0.18 -0.61
CA ILE A 184 3.86 -0.82 -0.70
C ILE A 184 4.71 -0.36 0.47
N ASN A 185 5.31 -1.30 1.18
CA ASN A 185 6.26 -1.05 2.26
C ASN A 185 7.66 -1.52 1.89
N ILE A 186 8.67 -0.93 2.52
CA ILE A 186 10.06 -1.38 2.50
C ILE A 186 10.51 -1.79 3.90
N HIS A 187 10.90 -3.05 4.05
CA HIS A 187 11.39 -3.62 5.30
C HIS A 187 12.91 -3.87 5.23
N PRO A 188 13.70 -3.47 6.26
CA PRO A 188 15.16 -3.59 6.28
C PRO A 188 15.65 -5.01 6.62
N SER A 189 15.04 -6.03 5.99
CA SER A 189 15.47 -7.42 6.08
C SER A 189 14.99 -8.23 4.87
N LEU A 190 15.63 -9.37 4.59
CA LEU A 190 15.09 -10.42 3.73
C LEU A 190 14.00 -11.18 4.50
N LEU A 191 12.74 -10.78 4.35
CA LEU A 191 11.62 -11.49 4.95
C LEU A 191 11.58 -12.95 4.43
N PRO A 192 11.31 -13.94 5.30
CA PRO A 192 10.75 -13.81 6.65
C PRO A 192 11.76 -13.57 7.79
N ALA A 193 13.05 -13.37 7.51
CA ALA A 193 14.03 -13.12 8.58
C ALA A 193 13.82 -11.72 9.19
N PHE A 194 14.02 -11.60 10.51
CA PHE A 194 13.99 -10.34 11.28
C PHE A 194 12.76 -9.44 11.01
N PRO A 195 11.52 -9.93 11.19
CA PRO A 195 10.33 -9.07 11.10
C PRO A 195 10.30 -8.06 12.28
N GLY A 196 9.61 -6.94 12.09
CA GLY A 196 9.47 -5.92 13.13
C GLY A 196 10.67 -4.98 13.29
N ALA A 197 10.83 -4.41 14.48
CA ALA A 197 11.73 -3.28 14.71
C ALA A 197 13.22 -3.67 14.70
N SER A 198 14.09 -2.69 14.42
CA SER A 198 15.55 -2.80 14.59
C SER A 198 16.24 -3.93 13.81
N ALA A 199 15.73 -4.31 12.63
CA ALA A 199 16.24 -5.44 11.87
C ALA A 199 17.76 -5.39 11.57
N TYR A 200 18.32 -4.20 11.29
CA TYR A 200 19.79 -4.07 11.15
C TYR A 200 20.54 -4.37 12.44
N ALA A 201 20.06 -3.95 13.61
CA ALA A 201 20.71 -4.30 14.87
C ALA A 201 20.67 -5.82 15.10
N GLN A 202 19.51 -6.44 14.87
CA GLN A 202 19.35 -7.89 14.99
C GLN A 202 20.28 -8.66 14.02
N ALA A 203 20.40 -8.20 12.78
CA ALA A 203 21.28 -8.80 11.78
C ALA A 203 22.76 -8.68 12.18
N PHE A 204 23.16 -7.50 12.65
CA PHE A 204 24.53 -7.24 13.14
C PHE A 204 24.89 -8.12 14.34
N GLU A 205 24.02 -8.18 15.35
CA GLU A 205 24.21 -9.00 16.55
C GLU A 205 24.30 -10.50 16.24
N ARG A 206 23.57 -10.97 15.21
CA ARG A 206 23.66 -12.36 14.74
C ARG A 206 24.85 -12.63 13.82
N GLY A 207 25.65 -11.62 13.50
CA GLY A 207 26.83 -11.76 12.64
C GLY A 207 26.49 -12.20 11.21
N THR A 208 25.34 -11.78 10.68
CA THR A 208 24.89 -12.17 9.34
C THR A 208 25.92 -11.75 8.28
N LYS A 209 26.17 -12.62 7.30
CA LYS A 209 27.10 -12.33 6.19
C LYS A 209 26.42 -11.72 4.98
N ILE A 210 25.09 -11.84 4.94
CA ILE A 210 24.22 -11.26 3.93
C ILE A 210 23.08 -10.56 4.67
N VAL A 211 22.87 -9.30 4.34
CA VAL A 211 21.73 -8.49 4.79
C VAL A 211 20.98 -8.06 3.55
N GLY A 212 19.68 -7.92 3.64
CA GLY A 212 18.90 -7.43 2.52
C GLY A 212 17.66 -6.71 2.96
N VAL A 213 16.82 -6.42 1.99
CA VAL A 213 15.63 -5.58 2.14
C VAL A 213 14.49 -6.19 1.34
N THR A 214 13.26 -5.95 1.78
CA THR A 214 12.07 -6.51 1.14
C THR A 214 11.04 -5.43 0.89
N SER A 215 10.71 -5.21 -0.39
CA SER A 215 9.51 -4.47 -0.78
C SER A 215 8.33 -5.42 -0.90
N HIS A 216 7.23 -5.12 -0.20
CA HIS A 216 6.04 -5.98 -0.19
C HIS A 216 4.75 -5.14 -0.13
N TYR A 217 3.63 -5.75 -0.54
CA TYR A 217 2.32 -5.15 -0.24
C TYR A 217 2.02 -5.26 1.25
N VAL A 218 1.41 -4.23 1.83
CA VAL A 218 0.98 -4.29 3.24
C VAL A 218 -0.32 -5.09 3.37
N THR A 219 -0.37 -5.93 4.40
CA THR A 219 -1.55 -6.67 4.84
C THR A 219 -1.80 -6.39 6.32
N GLU A 220 -2.90 -6.87 6.87
CA GLU A 220 -3.19 -6.83 8.31
C GLU A 220 -2.12 -7.52 9.16
N ASN A 221 -1.39 -8.47 8.55
CA ASN A 221 -0.27 -9.16 9.17
C ASN A 221 1.00 -8.34 8.90
N LEU A 222 1.58 -7.83 9.99
CA LEU A 222 2.81 -7.02 9.96
C LEU A 222 3.94 -7.78 9.25
N ASP A 223 4.57 -7.12 8.27
CA ASP A 223 5.72 -7.62 7.51
C ASP A 223 5.52 -9.02 6.88
N GLN A 224 4.28 -9.38 6.53
CA GLN A 224 3.93 -10.70 6.00
C GLN A 224 3.12 -10.66 4.70
N GLY A 225 2.99 -9.49 4.10
CA GLY A 225 2.26 -9.35 2.86
C GLY A 225 3.03 -9.87 1.63
N PRO A 226 2.36 -9.96 0.47
CA PRO A 226 2.96 -10.48 -0.75
C PRO A 226 4.23 -9.71 -1.15
N ILE A 227 5.34 -10.43 -1.25
CA ILE A 227 6.65 -9.88 -1.63
C ILE A 227 6.64 -9.46 -3.10
N ILE A 228 7.05 -8.22 -3.37
CA ILE A 228 7.16 -7.65 -4.72
C ILE A 228 8.60 -7.76 -5.23
N PHE A 229 9.56 -7.36 -4.40
CA PHE A 229 10.97 -7.32 -4.77
C PHE A 229 11.84 -7.49 -3.52
N GLN A 230 12.95 -8.21 -3.65
CA GLN A 230 13.96 -8.37 -2.62
C GLN A 230 15.34 -8.12 -3.22
N ASP A 231 16.23 -7.53 -2.44
CA ASP A 231 17.63 -7.36 -2.81
C ASP A 231 18.52 -7.50 -1.58
N SER A 232 19.82 -7.71 -1.77
CA SER A 232 20.75 -7.95 -0.68
C SER A 232 22.16 -7.44 -0.95
N PHE A 233 22.93 -7.29 0.12
CA PHE A 233 24.34 -6.96 0.10
C PHE A 233 25.12 -7.83 1.08
N LYS A 234 26.41 -8.04 0.78
CA LYS A 234 27.34 -8.73 1.68
C LYS A 234 27.80 -7.79 2.79
N VAL A 235 27.88 -8.31 4.00
CA VAL A 235 28.43 -7.60 5.17
C VAL A 235 29.93 -7.86 5.23
N ASP A 236 30.73 -6.79 5.24
CA ASP A 236 32.17 -6.92 5.42
C ASP A 236 32.47 -7.24 6.90
N PRO A 237 33.46 -8.09 7.22
CA PRO A 237 33.80 -8.41 8.61
C PRO A 237 34.14 -7.20 9.49
N ASN A 238 34.56 -6.09 8.87
CA ASN A 238 34.92 -4.84 9.52
C ASN A 238 33.82 -3.76 9.43
N ASP A 239 32.63 -4.09 8.92
CA ASP A 239 31.52 -3.14 8.92
C ASP A 239 31.07 -2.87 10.35
N THR A 240 30.85 -1.59 10.69
CA THR A 240 30.11 -1.20 11.89
C THR A 240 28.61 -1.27 11.63
N LEU A 241 27.80 -1.25 12.69
CA LEU A 241 26.35 -1.17 12.58
C LEU A 241 25.89 0.05 11.77
N GLU A 242 26.55 1.20 11.92
CA GLU A 242 26.27 2.43 11.18
C GLU A 242 26.54 2.26 9.69
N LYS A 243 27.68 1.67 9.33
CA LYS A 243 28.03 1.41 7.92
C LYS A 243 27.06 0.41 7.29
N MET A 244 26.67 -0.62 8.04
CA MET A 244 25.68 -1.59 7.59
C MET A 244 24.30 -0.94 7.38
N LYS A 245 23.86 -0.08 8.31
CA LYS A 245 22.63 0.71 8.17
C LYS A 245 22.68 1.62 6.94
N ALA A 246 23.80 2.31 6.69
CA ALA A 246 23.94 3.20 5.53
C ALA A 246 23.88 2.41 4.19
N LYS A 247 24.57 1.27 4.10
CA LYS A 247 24.47 0.35 2.95
C LYS A 247 23.01 -0.10 2.75
N GLY A 248 22.36 -0.49 3.85
CA GLY A 248 20.97 -0.92 3.86
C GLY A 248 19.99 0.15 3.40
N GLN A 249 20.06 1.36 3.95
CA GLN A 249 19.17 2.48 3.59
C GLN A 249 19.23 2.80 2.09
N LYS A 250 20.42 2.76 1.49
CA LYS A 250 20.57 2.94 0.04
C LYS A 250 19.82 1.85 -0.73
N LEU A 251 20.01 0.59 -0.32
CA LEU A 251 19.35 -0.55 -0.94
C LEU A 251 17.82 -0.51 -0.75
N GLU A 252 17.35 -0.05 0.40
CA GLU A 252 15.93 0.17 0.70
C GLU A 252 15.30 1.14 -0.31
N ALA A 253 15.95 2.29 -0.51
CA ALA A 253 15.47 3.32 -1.42
C ALA A 253 15.36 2.80 -2.88
N ASP A 254 16.37 2.09 -3.35
CA ASP A 254 16.40 1.49 -4.70
C ASP A 254 15.35 0.39 -4.85
N THR A 255 15.20 -0.47 -3.84
CA THR A 255 14.24 -1.60 -3.83
C THR A 255 12.80 -1.10 -3.77
N LEU A 256 12.51 -0.06 -2.98
CA LEU A 256 11.19 0.56 -2.92
C LEU A 256 10.82 1.18 -4.27
N LEU A 257 11.74 1.96 -4.86
CA LEU A 257 11.53 2.58 -6.17
C LEU A 257 11.22 1.54 -7.26
N LYS A 258 11.95 0.41 -7.26
CA LYS A 258 11.75 -0.68 -8.21
C LYS A 258 10.38 -1.35 -8.05
N ALA A 259 9.96 -1.62 -6.82
CA ALA A 259 8.63 -2.16 -6.53
C ALA A 259 7.51 -1.20 -6.96
N MET A 260 7.67 0.10 -6.70
CA MET A 260 6.74 1.14 -7.19
C MET A 260 6.63 1.14 -8.72
N LYS A 261 7.77 1.10 -9.44
CA LYS A 261 7.78 1.04 -10.91
C LYS A 261 7.02 -0.17 -11.44
N MET A 262 7.28 -1.36 -10.88
CA MET A 262 6.59 -2.60 -11.28
C MET A 262 5.07 -2.50 -11.07
N HIS A 263 4.64 -1.94 -9.93
CA HIS A 263 3.21 -1.72 -9.65
C HIS A 263 2.57 -0.72 -10.63
N LEU A 264 3.23 0.42 -10.87
CA LEU A 264 2.69 1.50 -11.72
C LEU A 264 2.67 1.11 -13.20
N GLU A 265 3.53 0.18 -13.61
CA GLU A 265 3.53 -0.40 -14.95
C GLU A 265 2.44 -1.47 -15.16
N ASN A 266 1.61 -1.74 -14.15
CA ASN A 266 0.58 -2.78 -14.15
C ASN A 266 1.12 -4.19 -14.45
N LYS A 267 2.40 -4.43 -14.13
CA LYS A 267 3.09 -5.72 -14.32
C LYS A 267 2.85 -6.71 -13.19
N LEU A 268 2.21 -6.29 -12.10
CA LEU A 268 2.05 -7.12 -10.92
C LEU A 268 0.63 -7.66 -10.83
N GLU A 269 0.51 -8.92 -10.43
CA GLU A 269 -0.73 -9.54 -10.04
C GLU A 269 -0.55 -10.30 -8.73
N VAL A 270 -1.46 -10.13 -7.78
CA VAL A 270 -1.44 -10.92 -6.54
C VAL A 270 -2.34 -12.14 -6.70
N ARG A 271 -1.78 -13.35 -6.52
CA ARG A 271 -2.49 -14.62 -6.45
C ARG A 271 -1.96 -15.44 -5.29
N TRP A 272 -2.84 -16.05 -4.50
CA TRP A 272 -2.47 -16.92 -3.36
C TRP A 272 -1.42 -16.30 -2.41
N ARG A 273 -1.57 -15.01 -2.10
CA ARG A 273 -0.64 -14.21 -1.27
C ARG A 273 0.78 -14.06 -1.86
N LYS A 274 0.95 -14.29 -3.16
CA LYS A 274 2.21 -14.11 -3.89
C LYS A 274 2.03 -13.10 -5.02
N VAL A 275 3.09 -12.37 -5.32
CA VAL A 275 3.13 -11.48 -6.49
C VAL A 275 3.63 -12.29 -7.69
N HIS A 276 2.91 -12.21 -8.79
CA HIS A 276 3.27 -12.73 -10.09
C HIS A 276 3.52 -11.56 -11.04
N ILE A 277 4.53 -11.71 -11.89
CA ILE A 277 4.81 -10.74 -12.96
C ILE A 277 4.01 -11.17 -14.20
N LYS A 278 3.22 -10.24 -14.74
CA LYS A 278 2.44 -10.42 -15.97
C LYS A 278 3.30 -10.35 -17.23
#